data_AF-R2QZB4-F1
#
_entry.id   AF-R2QZB4-F1
#
_cell.length_a   1.000
_cell.length_b   1.000
_cell.length_c   1.000
_cell.angle_alpha   90.00
_cell.angle_beta   90.00
_cell.angle_gamma   90.00
#
_symmetry.space_group_name_H-M   'P 1'
#
loop_
_entity.id
_entity.type
_entity.pdbx_description
1 polymer ?
#
loop_
_entity_poly.entity_id
_entity_poly.type
_entity_poly.pdbx_seq_one_letter_code
_entity_poly.pdbx_strand_id
1 'polypeptide(L)'
;MAELIGYEKSTEKLGVKHLVRGIEKLKKQLGIPTTLKQAGVNTETVEKFKSEIAEGAMLDGCTATNPRVPTKKAIEDILDKVK
;
A
#
# COMPACT_ATOMS: atom_id res chain seq x y z
N MET A 1 9.89 5.64 13.61
CA MET A 1 8.42 5.86 13.51
C MET A 1 7.64 4.98 14.48
N ALA A 2 7.76 3.65 14.46
CA ALA A 2 7.04 2.77 15.41
C ALA A 2 7.25 3.17 16.90
N GLU A 3 8.50 3.40 17.32
CA GLU A 3 8.81 3.88 18.69
C GLU A 3 8.23 5.26 19.00
N LEU A 4 8.26 6.18 18.02
CA LEU A 4 7.76 7.56 18.19
C LEU A 4 6.25 7.59 18.49
N ILE A 5 5.51 6.58 18.05
CA ILE A 5 4.07 6.45 18.26
C ILE A 5 3.74 5.42 19.37
N GLY A 6 4.74 5.05 20.18
CA GLY A 6 4.55 4.19 21.36
C GLY A 6 4.52 2.69 21.09
N TYR A 7 4.90 2.22 19.89
CA TYR A 7 5.10 0.79 19.66
C TYR A 7 6.50 0.36 20.06
N GLU A 8 6.58 -0.58 21.00
CA GLU A 8 7.82 -1.24 21.35
C GLU A 8 8.38 -2.02 20.15
N LYS A 9 9.72 -2.04 20.00
CA LYS A 9 10.39 -2.94 19.07
C LYS A 9 11.59 -3.58 19.74
N SER A 10 11.71 -4.90 19.61
CA SER A 10 12.94 -5.63 19.94
C SER A 10 13.88 -5.75 18.75
N THR A 11 13.36 -5.59 17.52
CA THR A 11 14.11 -5.59 16.26
C THR A 11 13.46 -4.63 15.27
N GLU A 12 14.19 -4.18 14.26
CA GLU A 12 13.66 -3.31 13.19
C GLU A 12 12.49 -3.98 12.47
N LYS A 13 12.63 -5.27 12.16
CA LYS A 13 11.57 -6.07 11.52
C LYS A 13 10.29 -6.08 12.35
N LEU A 14 10.42 -6.20 13.68
CA LEU A 14 9.26 -6.17 14.56
C LEU A 14 8.63 -4.78 14.61
N GLY A 15 9.44 -3.73 14.65
CA GLY A 15 8.96 -2.34 14.59
C GLY A 15 8.15 -2.05 13.32
N VAL A 16 8.61 -2.50 12.15
CA VAL A 16 7.86 -2.38 10.89
C VAL A 16 6.51 -3.12 10.98
N LYS A 17 6.51 -4.35 11.48
CA LYS A 17 5.27 -5.13 11.65
C LYS A 17 4.28 -4.46 12.62
N HIS A 18 4.76 -3.90 13.72
CA HIS A 18 3.91 -3.18 14.68
C HIS A 18 3.31 -1.92 14.06
N LEU A 19 4.10 -1.16 13.30
CA LEU A 19 3.62 0.01 12.59
C LEU A 19 2.52 -0.35 11.57
N VAL A 20 2.74 -1.37 10.73
CA VAL A 20 1.75 -1.83 9.75
C VAL A 20 0.45 -2.24 10.43
N ARG A 21 0.53 -3.04 11.50
CA ARG A 21 -0.65 -3.45 12.28
C ARG A 21 -1.38 -2.26 12.92
N GLY A 22 -0.64 -1.27 13.39
CA GLY A 22 -1.21 -0.03 13.94
C GLY A 22 -2.03 0.73 12.91
N ILE A 23 -1.49 0.88 11.69
CA ILE A 23 -2.18 1.51 10.56
C ILE A 23 -3.44 0.72 10.19
N GLU A 24 -3.37 -0.61 10.11
CA GLU A 24 -4.52 -1.47 9.82
C GLU A 24 -5.63 -1.36 10.89
N LYS A 25 -5.25 -1.30 12.17
CA LYS A 25 -6.20 -1.08 13.27
C LYS A 25 -6.87 0.27 13.15
N LEU A 26 -6.11 1.33 12.86
CA LEU A 26 -6.63 2.67 12.67
C LEU A 26 -7.61 2.74 11.49
N LYS A 27 -7.26 2.13 10.34
CA LYS A 27 -8.16 2.04 9.18
C LYS A 27 -9.51 1.44 9.57
N LYS A 28 -9.51 0.34 10.34
CA LYS A 28 -10.75 -0.30 10.82
C LYS A 28 -11.56 0.60 11.76
N GLN A 29 -10.90 1.27 12.70
CA GLN A 29 -11.57 2.19 13.63
C GLN A 29 -12.23 3.38 12.92
N LEU A 30 -11.64 3.84 11.82
CA LEU A 30 -12.17 4.92 10.98
C LEU A 30 -13.15 4.43 9.89
N GLY A 31 -13.43 3.13 9.81
CA GLY A 31 -14.29 2.58 8.76
C GLY A 31 -13.71 2.66 7.35
N ILE A 32 -12.38 2.82 7.21
CA ILE A 32 -11.71 2.91 5.90
C ILE A 32 -11.57 1.50 5.30
N PRO A 33 -12.04 1.27 4.06
CA PRO A 33 -11.91 -0.03 3.40
C PRO A 33 -10.45 -0.45 3.25
N THR A 34 -10.20 -1.75 3.43
CA THR A 34 -8.86 -2.33 3.36
C THR A 34 -8.45 -2.74 1.96
N THR A 35 -9.41 -2.96 1.05
CA THR A 35 -9.18 -3.32 -0.35
C THR A 35 -10.05 -2.47 -1.29
N LEU A 36 -9.69 -2.42 -2.58
CA LEU A 36 -10.46 -1.74 -3.61
C LEU A 36 -11.85 -2.37 -3.79
N LYS A 37 -11.95 -3.70 -3.71
CA LYS A 37 -13.24 -4.41 -3.65
C LYS A 37 -14.12 -3.94 -2.50
N GLN A 38 -13.58 -3.77 -1.29
CA GLN A 38 -14.34 -3.24 -0.15
C GLN A 38 -14.74 -1.78 -0.33
N ALA A 39 -13.97 -1.02 -1.12
CA ALA A 39 -14.32 0.34 -1.53
C ALA A 39 -15.36 0.39 -2.67
N GLY A 40 -15.86 -0.76 -3.15
CA GLY A 40 -16.87 -0.86 -4.22
C GLY A 40 -16.30 -0.89 -5.63
N VAL A 41 -14.98 -1.04 -5.80
CA VAL A 41 -14.36 -1.13 -7.13
C VAL A 41 -14.49 -2.54 -7.69
N ASN A 42 -14.91 -2.66 -8.96
CA ASN A 42 -14.94 -3.95 -9.65
C ASN A 42 -13.51 -4.43 -9.96
N THR A 43 -13.15 -5.61 -9.45
CA THR A 43 -11.84 -6.24 -9.66
C THR A 43 -11.52 -6.50 -11.12
N GLU A 44 -12.52 -6.77 -11.96
CA GLU A 44 -12.33 -6.95 -13.40
C GLU A 44 -11.91 -5.65 -14.09
N THR A 45 -12.49 -4.53 -13.64
CA THR A 45 -12.10 -3.19 -14.10
C THR A 45 -10.66 -2.88 -13.67
N VAL A 46 -10.29 -3.21 -12.43
CA VAL A 46 -8.91 -3.07 -11.95
C VAL A 46 -7.96 -3.87 -12.83
N GLU A 47 -8.27 -5.13 -13.13
CA GLU A 47 -7.40 -5.98 -13.96
C GLU A 47 -7.27 -5.44 -15.39
N LYS A 48 -8.38 -4.95 -15.97
CA LYS A 48 -8.39 -4.36 -17.31
C LYS A 48 -7.50 -3.11 -17.41
N PHE A 49 -7.53 -2.24 -16.40
CA PHE A 49 -6.78 -0.98 -16.38
C PHE A 49 -5.44 -1.07 -15.64
N LYS A 50 -5.08 -2.25 -15.12
CA LYS A 50 -3.88 -2.46 -14.29
C LYS A 50 -2.60 -1.95 -14.92
N SER A 51 -2.38 -2.29 -16.19
CA SER A 51 -1.20 -1.86 -16.95
C SER A 51 -1.14 -0.35 -17.11
N GLU A 52 -2.28 0.29 -17.39
CA GLU A 52 -2.39 1.74 -17.57
C GLU A 52 -2.16 2.49 -16.25
N ILE A 53 -2.75 2.00 -15.15
CA ILE A 53 -2.52 2.53 -13.80
C ILE A 53 -1.03 2.43 -13.44
N ALA A 54 -0.39 1.30 -13.74
CA ALA A 54 1.03 1.11 -13.44
C ALA A 54 1.93 2.04 -14.29
N GLU A 55 1.60 2.26 -15.56
CA GLU A 55 2.31 3.23 -16.41
C GLU A 55 2.15 4.66 -15.91
N GLY A 56 0.93 5.07 -15.56
CA GLY A 56 0.67 6.38 -14.96
C GLY A 56 1.45 6.58 -13.67
N ALA A 57 1.48 5.57 -12.79
CA ALA A 57 2.25 5.61 -11.55
C ALA A 57 3.77 5.71 -11.78
N MET A 58 4.31 5.14 -12.86
CA MET A 58 5.73 5.28 -13.21
C MET A 58 6.10 6.69 -13.68
N LEU A 59 5.16 7.39 -14.31
CA LEU A 59 5.34 8.77 -14.80
C LEU A 59 5.03 9.83 -13.73
N ASP A 60 4.45 9.43 -12.60
CA ASP A 60 4.13 10.33 -11.50
C ASP A 60 5.41 10.86 -10.83
N GLY A 61 5.47 12.18 -10.63
CA GLY A 61 6.63 12.85 -10.04
C GLY A 61 6.96 12.38 -8.62
N CYS A 62 5.98 11.85 -7.86
CA CYS A 62 6.22 11.32 -6.53
C CYS A 62 7.06 10.04 -6.59
N THR A 63 6.90 9.22 -7.64
CA THR A 63 7.60 7.95 -7.82
C THR A 63 9.11 8.14 -7.94
N ALA A 64 9.57 9.25 -8.53
CA ALA A 64 10.99 9.57 -8.65
C ALA A 64 11.71 9.71 -7.30
N THR A 65 10.98 10.09 -6.24
CA THR A 65 11.53 10.30 -4.89
C THR A 65 11.34 9.09 -3.97
N ASN A 66 10.77 7.98 -4.47
CA ASN A 66 10.56 6.79 -3.67
C ASN A 66 11.93 6.16 -3.29
N PRO A 67 12.18 5.85 -2.00
CA PRO A 67 13.45 5.25 -1.57
C PRO A 67 13.76 3.90 -2.25
N ARG A 68 12.76 3.24 -2.83
CA ARG A 68 12.93 2.08 -3.69
C ARG A 68 12.44 2.42 -5.10
N VAL A 69 13.36 2.44 -6.07
CA VAL A 69 13.02 2.57 -7.49
C VAL A 69 12.12 1.39 -7.91
N PRO A 70 10.85 1.63 -8.25
CA PRO A 70 9.94 0.57 -8.62
C PRO A 70 10.12 0.19 -10.09
N THR A 71 9.73 -1.04 -10.42
CA THR A 71 9.46 -1.44 -11.81
C THR A 71 7.95 -1.43 -12.03
N LYS A 72 7.51 -1.33 -13.29
CA LYS A 72 6.08 -1.44 -13.64
C LYS A 72 5.44 -2.71 -13.02
N LYS A 73 6.12 -3.85 -13.15
CA LYS A 73 5.68 -5.11 -12.55
C LYS A 73 5.55 -5.05 -11.02
N ALA A 74 6.46 -4.36 -10.33
CA ALA A 74 6.37 -4.21 -8.88
C ALA A 74 5.14 -3.39 -8.45
N ILE A 75 4.71 -2.41 -9.25
CA ILE A 75 3.49 -1.63 -9.02
C ILE A 75 2.25 -2.50 -9.30
N GLU A 76 2.27 -3.27 -10.38
CA GLU A 76 1.23 -4.26 -10.70
C GLU A 76 1.04 -5.29 -9.57
N ASP A 77 2.14 -5.80 -9.00
CA ASP A 77 2.12 -6.72 -7.86
C ASP A 77 1.55 -6.07 -6.59
N ILE A 78 1.68 -4.75 -6.43
CA ILE A 78 1.06 -4.00 -5.33
C ILE A 78 -0.45 -3.89 -5.56
N LEU A 79 -0.89 -3.58 -6.79
CA LEU A 79 -2.30 -3.53 -7.16
C LEU A 79 -2.99 -4.88 -6.91
N ASP A 80 -2.32 -6.00 -7.21
CA ASP A 80 -2.84 -7.34 -6.95
C ASP A 80 -3.08 -7.65 -5.46
N LYS A 81 -2.31 -7.02 -4.57
CA LYS A 81 -2.46 -7.21 -3.11
C LYS A 81 -3.63 -6.43 -2.53
N VAL A 82 -4.10 -5.40 -3.23
CA VAL A 82 -5.11 -4.48 -2.72
C VAL A 82 -6.41 -4.48 -3.53
N LYS A 83 -6.48 -5.19 -4.65
CA LYS A 83 -7.69 -5.28 -5.49
C LYS A 83 -8.90 -5.88 -4.76
#